data_AF-A0A0K2YIN8-F1
#
_entry.id   AF-A0A0K2YIN8-F1
#
_cell.length_a   1.000
_cell.length_b   1.000
_cell.length_c   1.000
_cell.angle_alpha   90.00
_cell.angle_beta   90.00
_cell.angle_gamma   90.00
#
_symmetry.space_group_name_H-M   'P 1'
#
loop_
_entity.id
_entity.type
_entity.pdbx_description
1 polymer ?
#
loop_
_entity_poly.entity_id
_entity_poly.type
_entity_poly.pdbx_seq_one_letter_code
_entity_poly.pdbx_strand_id
1 'polypeptide(L)'
;MFAQGSREFVDFYEQVPLTDDALTDLRVGMHAFVRFATEDTARYHLLFQRTLPGFEPSPESFATSVQGLDLLRRRLTAHGYDDTVVDLLTALGTGLADQQISNDPGGDRWIRLIDDAMTMFHNHVSG
;
A
#
# COMPACT_ATOMS: atom_id res chain seq x y z
N MET A 1 -5.86 11.65 14.72
CA MET A 1 -4.91 11.72 13.60
C MET A 1 -4.60 10.32 13.05
N PHE A 2 -3.95 9.42 13.79
CA PHE A 2 -3.63 8.08 13.28
C PHE A 2 -4.88 7.27 12.88
N ALA A 3 -5.82 7.05 13.80
CA ALA A 3 -7.06 6.31 13.51
C ALA A 3 -7.89 6.95 12.38
N GLN A 4 -7.81 8.27 12.23
CA GLN A 4 -8.46 8.98 11.13
C GLN A 4 -7.77 8.65 9.80
N GLY A 5 -6.45 8.79 9.72
CA GLY A 5 -5.69 8.44 8.51
C GLY A 5 -5.83 6.96 8.13
N SER A 6 -5.91 6.06 9.11
CA SER A 6 -6.18 4.64 8.84
C SER A 6 -7.58 4.43 8.25
N ARG A 7 -8.61 5.12 8.75
CA ARG A 7 -9.97 5.08 8.16
C ARG A 7 -9.98 5.65 6.75
N GLU A 8 -9.36 6.82 6.55
CA GLU A 8 -9.22 7.43 5.23
C GLU A 8 -8.55 6.48 4.24
N PHE A 9 -7.53 5.72 4.67
CA PHE A 9 -6.91 4.70 3.82
C PHE A 9 -7.87 3.56 3.47
N VAL A 10 -8.56 3.00 4.46
CA VAL A 10 -9.52 1.91 4.24
C VAL A 10 -10.64 2.38 3.29
N ASP A 11 -11.28 3.49 3.59
CA ASP A 11 -12.38 4.07 2.80
C ASP A 11 -11.94 4.37 1.36
N PHE A 12 -10.72 4.86 1.19
CA PHE A 12 -10.12 5.11 -0.12
C PHE A 12 -9.82 3.81 -0.88
N TYR A 13 -9.18 2.84 -0.22
CA TYR A 13 -8.70 1.63 -0.87
C TYR A 13 -9.83 0.65 -1.19
N GLU A 14 -10.92 0.66 -0.42
CA GLU A 14 -12.15 -0.09 -0.70
C GLU A 14 -12.80 0.32 -2.02
N GLN A 15 -12.66 1.57 -2.43
CA GLN A 15 -13.19 2.09 -3.71
C GLN A 15 -12.37 1.65 -4.93
N VAL A 16 -11.17 1.10 -4.71
CA VAL A 16 -10.34 0.58 -5.81
C VAL A 16 -11.03 -0.65 -6.40
N PRO A 17 -11.37 -0.65 -7.70
CA PRO A 17 -12.08 -1.75 -8.33
C PRO A 17 -11.20 -3.01 -8.35
N LEU A 18 -11.85 -4.16 -8.18
CA LEU A 18 -11.25 -5.47 -8.36
C LEU A 18 -11.84 -6.13 -9.59
N THR A 19 -11.02 -6.93 -10.24
CA THR A 19 -11.36 -7.76 -11.39
C THR A 19 -11.00 -9.21 -11.08
N ASP A 20 -11.24 -10.11 -12.02
CA ASP A 20 -10.77 -11.50 -11.90
C ASP A 20 -9.34 -11.67 -12.48
N ASP A 21 -8.64 -10.57 -12.81
CA ASP A 21 -7.26 -10.58 -13.32
C ASP A 21 -6.27 -10.07 -12.27
N ALA A 22 -5.48 -10.99 -11.71
CA ALA A 22 -4.54 -10.70 -10.63
C ALA A 22 -3.55 -9.58 -10.97
N LEU A 23 -2.99 -9.57 -12.19
CA LEU A 23 -2.01 -8.56 -12.59
C LEU A 23 -2.65 -7.17 -12.72
N THR A 24 -3.85 -7.08 -13.29
CA THR A 24 -4.61 -5.83 -13.36
C THR A 24 -4.89 -5.30 -11.95
N ASP A 25 -5.37 -6.14 -11.05
CA ASP A 25 -5.67 -5.75 -9.67
C ASP A 25 -4.43 -5.29 -8.90
N LEU A 26 -3.28 -5.97 -9.08
CA LEU A 26 -2.00 -5.58 -8.50
C LEU A 26 -1.57 -4.20 -8.98
N ARG A 27 -1.66 -3.92 -10.29
CA ARG A 27 -1.30 -2.61 -10.86
C ARG A 27 -2.21 -1.51 -10.34
N VAL A 28 -3.52 -1.68 -10.43
CA VAL A 28 -4.50 -0.67 -10.00
C VAL A 28 -4.37 -0.41 -8.50
N GLY A 29 -4.25 -1.47 -7.69
CA GLY A 29 -4.03 -1.35 -6.25
C GLY A 29 -2.74 -0.61 -5.90
N MET A 30 -1.63 -0.93 -6.57
CA MET A 30 -0.35 -0.28 -6.32
C MET A 30 -0.35 1.20 -6.71
N HIS A 31 -0.95 1.55 -7.86
CA HIS A 31 -1.16 2.95 -8.24
C HIS A 31 -1.97 3.71 -7.20
N ALA A 32 -3.07 3.11 -6.72
CA ALA A 32 -3.89 3.71 -5.67
C ALA A 32 -3.11 3.92 -4.37
N PHE A 33 -2.34 2.92 -3.92
CA PHE A 33 -1.51 3.03 -2.73
C PHE A 33 -0.45 4.13 -2.84
N VAL A 34 0.34 4.13 -3.92
CA VAL A 34 1.42 5.12 -4.11
C VAL A 34 0.84 6.53 -4.24
N ARG A 35 -0.29 6.70 -4.92
CA ARG A 35 -1.01 7.98 -4.98
C ARG A 35 -1.42 8.45 -3.59
N PHE A 36 -2.10 7.59 -2.82
CA PHE A 36 -2.54 7.92 -1.47
C PHE A 36 -1.38 8.30 -0.54
N ALA A 37 -0.23 7.63 -0.69
CA ALA A 37 0.98 7.90 0.07
C ALA A 37 1.66 9.23 -0.33
N THR A 38 1.67 9.56 -1.61
CA THR A 38 2.36 10.74 -2.13
C THR A 38 1.54 12.03 -2.02
N GLU A 39 0.20 11.93 -1.98
CA GLU A 39 -0.72 13.07 -1.81
C GLU A 39 -0.60 13.77 -0.45
N ASP A 40 -0.23 13.04 0.61
CA ASP A 40 -0.02 13.60 1.94
C ASP A 40 1.13 12.87 2.66
N THR A 41 2.30 13.48 2.62
CA THR A 41 3.53 12.93 3.18
C THR A 41 3.50 12.84 4.70
N ALA A 42 2.80 13.76 5.38
CA ALA A 42 2.67 13.73 6.83
C ALA A 42 1.78 12.55 7.26
N ARG A 43 0.68 12.30 6.53
CA ARG A 43 -0.16 11.12 6.71
C ARG A 43 0.58 9.83 6.36
N TYR A 44 1.35 9.81 5.27
CA TYR A 44 2.21 8.65 4.95
C TYR A 44 3.17 8.33 6.09
N HIS A 45 3.90 9.34 6.59
CA HIS A 45 4.80 9.13 7.71
C HIS A 45 4.05 8.62 8.95
N LEU A 46 2.95 9.25 9.32
CA LEU A 46 2.15 8.85 10.48
C LEU A 46 1.67 7.39 10.40
N LEU A 47 1.27 6.92 9.22
CA LEU A 47 0.67 5.59 9.02
C LEU A 47 1.70 4.50 8.74
N PHE A 48 2.77 4.80 8.01
CA PHE A 48 3.65 3.79 7.42
C PHE A 48 5.13 3.92 7.81
N GLN A 49 5.54 5.02 8.46
CA GLN A 49 6.94 5.21 8.88
C GLN A 49 7.01 5.56 10.37
N ARG A 50 7.77 4.80 11.17
CA ARG A 50 7.93 5.06 12.62
C ARG A 50 8.87 6.26 12.89
N THR A 51 8.55 7.42 12.35
CA THR A 51 9.40 8.63 12.30
C THR A 51 9.22 9.55 13.51
N LEU A 52 8.10 9.46 14.22
CA LEU A 52 7.80 10.27 15.40
C LEU A 52 8.34 9.59 16.68
N PRO A 53 9.38 10.14 17.35
CA PRO A 53 9.91 9.53 18.56
C PRO A 53 8.85 9.46 19.67
N GLY A 54 8.70 8.30 20.31
CA GLY A 54 7.77 8.10 21.42
C GLY A 54 6.30 8.07 21.04
N PHE A 55 5.95 8.19 19.75
CA PHE A 55 4.59 7.99 19.29
C PHE A 55 4.26 6.49 19.21
N GLU A 56 3.16 6.11 19.86
CA GLU A 56 2.55 4.78 19.73
C GLU A 56 1.03 4.98 19.66
N PRO A 57 0.33 4.48 18.63
CA PRO A 57 -1.13 4.56 18.58
C PRO A 57 -1.74 3.75 19.73
N SER A 58 -2.91 4.18 20.22
CA SER A 58 -3.67 3.35 21.16
C SER A 58 -4.04 2.01 20.50
N PRO A 59 -4.25 0.92 21.26
CA PRO A 59 -4.67 -0.37 20.69
C PRO A 59 -5.92 -0.25 19.82
N GLU A 60 -6.88 0.57 20.24
CA GLU A 60 -8.10 0.87 19.48
C GLU A 60 -7.78 1.57 18.14
N SER A 61 -6.88 2.57 18.15
CA SER A 61 -6.46 3.26 16.92
C SER A 61 -5.68 2.34 15.99
N PHE A 62 -4.87 1.44 16.54
CA PHE A 62 -4.08 0.47 15.80
C PHE A 62 -4.97 -0.59 15.12
N ALA A 63 -6.09 -0.97 15.75
CA ALA A 63 -7.04 -1.93 15.18
C ALA A 63 -7.57 -1.49 13.80
N THR A 64 -7.74 -0.18 13.55
CA THR A 64 -8.11 0.31 12.21
C THR A 64 -7.00 0.08 11.17
N SER A 65 -5.73 0.16 11.55
CA SER A 65 -4.62 -0.15 10.62
C SER A 65 -4.59 -1.64 10.27
N VAL A 66 -4.93 -2.51 11.23
CA VAL A 66 -5.07 -3.96 10.99
C VAL A 66 -6.16 -4.22 9.94
N GLN A 67 -7.28 -3.50 9.98
CA GLN A 67 -8.35 -3.63 8.97
C GLN A 67 -7.86 -3.29 7.55
N GLY A 68 -6.98 -2.30 7.41
CA GLY A 68 -6.35 -1.96 6.13
C GLY A 68 -5.48 -3.10 5.58
N LEU A 69 -4.68 -3.73 6.44
CA LEU A 69 -3.89 -4.91 6.06
C LEU A 69 -4.79 -6.12 5.73
N ASP A 70 -5.86 -6.32 6.49
CA ASP A 70 -6.83 -7.40 6.24
C ASP A 70 -7.60 -7.22 4.93
N LEU A 71 -7.87 -5.98 4.51
CA LEU A 71 -8.42 -5.70 3.18
C LEU A 71 -7.45 -6.15 2.08
N LEU A 72 -6.17 -5.79 2.19
CA LEU A 72 -5.15 -6.21 1.24
C LEU A 72 -5.01 -7.74 1.22
N ARG A 73 -4.89 -8.36 2.40
CA ARG A 73 -4.80 -9.81 2.54
C ARG A 73 -5.98 -10.51 1.86
N ARG A 74 -7.22 -10.09 2.13
CA ARG A 74 -8.43 -10.67 1.51
C ARG A 74 -8.37 -10.60 -0.02
N ARG A 75 -7.96 -9.45 -0.58
CA ARG A 75 -7.81 -9.26 -2.02
C ARG A 75 -6.78 -10.19 -2.63
N LEU A 76 -5.62 -10.35 -1.98
CA LEU A 76 -4.56 -11.21 -2.48
C LEU A 76 -4.90 -12.69 -2.34
N THR A 77 -5.53 -13.10 -1.23
CA THR A 77 -5.99 -14.48 -1.06
C THR A 77 -7.05 -14.90 -2.07
N ALA A 78 -7.85 -13.95 -2.60
CA ALA A 78 -8.81 -14.24 -3.66
C ALA A 78 -8.12 -14.68 -4.97
N HIS A 79 -6.88 -14.25 -5.17
CA HIS A 79 -6.01 -14.65 -6.28
C HIS A 79 -5.10 -15.85 -5.95
N GLY A 80 -5.29 -16.48 -4.78
CA GLY A 80 -4.52 -17.65 -4.34
C GLY A 80 -3.16 -17.32 -3.71
N TYR A 81 -2.88 -16.06 -3.42
CA TYR A 81 -1.63 -15.63 -2.78
C TYR A 81 -1.66 -15.85 -1.26
N ASP A 82 -0.52 -16.27 -0.69
CA ASP A 82 -0.34 -16.49 0.75
C ASP A 82 0.17 -15.24 1.49
N ASP A 83 0.32 -15.34 2.81
CA ASP A 83 0.78 -14.23 3.65
C ASP A 83 2.21 -13.75 3.31
N THR A 84 3.08 -14.63 2.80
CA THR A 84 4.44 -14.24 2.39
C THR A 84 4.39 -13.30 1.19
N VAL A 85 3.48 -13.57 0.25
CA VAL A 85 3.22 -12.71 -0.91
C VAL A 85 2.66 -11.35 -0.48
N VAL A 86 1.78 -11.33 0.54
CA VAL A 86 1.26 -10.08 1.13
C VAL A 86 2.41 -9.24 1.69
N ASP A 87 3.28 -9.84 2.51
CA ASP A 87 4.41 -9.14 3.11
C ASP A 87 5.35 -8.55 2.04
N LEU A 88 5.68 -9.34 1.01
CA LEU A 88 6.53 -8.90 -0.10
C LEU A 88 5.90 -7.73 -0.88
N LEU A 89 4.60 -7.78 -1.16
CA LEU A 89 3.91 -6.70 -1.85
C LEU A 89 3.92 -5.39 -1.03
N THR A 90 3.70 -5.48 0.28
CA THR A 90 3.73 -4.29 1.15
C THR A 90 5.12 -3.67 1.23
N ALA A 91 6.18 -4.48 1.25
CA ALA A 91 7.56 -4.00 1.18
C ALA A 91 7.84 -3.29 -0.16
N LEU A 92 7.39 -3.85 -1.28
CA LEU A 92 7.53 -3.22 -2.60
C LEU A 92 6.79 -1.89 -2.68
N GLY A 93 5.52 -1.86 -2.23
CA GLY A 93 4.71 -0.65 -2.30
C GLY A 93 5.27 0.47 -1.43
N THR A 94 5.57 0.18 -0.17
CA THR A 94 6.16 1.18 0.74
C THR A 94 7.51 1.69 0.22
N GLY A 95 8.34 0.82 -0.38
CA GLY A 95 9.59 1.21 -1.02
C GLY A 95 9.42 2.14 -2.22
N LEU A 96 8.45 1.86 -3.11
CA LEU A 96 8.13 2.74 -4.24
C LEU A 96 7.64 4.11 -3.78
N ALA A 97 6.74 4.14 -2.79
CA ALA A 97 6.21 5.38 -2.23
C ALA A 97 7.32 6.20 -1.54
N ASP A 98 8.14 5.56 -0.70
CA ASP A 98 9.25 6.22 0.00
C ASP A 98 10.27 6.82 -0.97
N GLN A 99 10.63 6.05 -2.00
CA GLN A 99 11.52 6.51 -3.05
C GLN A 99 10.95 7.74 -3.77
N GLN A 100 9.64 7.79 -4.02
CA GLN A 100 8.98 8.90 -4.74
C GLN A 100 8.94 10.14 -3.87
N ILE A 101 8.53 9.99 -2.61
CA ILE A 101 8.50 11.04 -1.60
C ILE A 101 9.88 11.64 -1.40
N SER A 102 10.91 10.79 -1.28
CA SER A 102 12.25 11.22 -0.89
C SER A 102 13.06 11.81 -2.04
N ASN A 103 12.92 11.26 -3.26
CA ASN A 103 13.85 11.55 -4.36
C ASN A 103 13.23 12.26 -5.56
N ASP A 104 11.90 12.32 -5.64
CA ASP A 104 11.19 13.00 -6.73
C ASP A 104 9.84 13.57 -6.28
N PRO A 105 9.79 14.39 -5.21
CA PRO A 105 8.54 14.92 -4.69
C PRO A 105 7.80 15.76 -5.73
N GLY A 106 6.54 15.41 -6.02
CA GLY A 106 5.70 16.05 -7.04
C GLY A 106 5.98 15.60 -8.49
N GLY A 107 6.98 14.75 -8.70
CA GLY A 107 7.23 14.09 -9.98
C GLY A 107 6.56 12.72 -10.08
N ASP A 108 6.98 11.93 -11.06
CA ASP A 108 6.42 10.61 -11.39
C ASP A 108 7.48 9.52 -11.62
N ARG A 109 8.76 9.79 -11.31
CA ARG A 109 9.91 8.94 -11.69
C ARG A 109 9.74 7.49 -11.26
N TRP A 110 9.16 7.24 -10.09
CA TRP A 110 8.92 5.89 -9.58
C TRP A 110 7.47 5.44 -9.74
N ILE A 111 6.51 6.37 -9.81
CA ILE A 111 5.13 6.07 -10.20
C ILE A 111 5.09 5.37 -11.57
N ARG A 112 5.87 5.85 -12.54
CA ARG A 112 5.96 5.23 -13.88
C ARG A 112 6.57 3.82 -13.88
N LEU A 113 7.15 3.35 -12.78
CA LEU A 113 7.71 1.99 -12.65
C LEU A 113 6.72 0.99 -12.06
N ILE A 114 5.56 1.45 -11.58
CA ILE A 114 4.59 0.59 -10.89
C ILE A 114 4.18 -0.60 -11.76
N ASP A 115 3.88 -0.37 -13.05
CA ASP A 115 3.41 -1.45 -13.93
C ASP A 115 4.49 -2.51 -14.18
N ASP A 116 5.74 -2.09 -14.37
CA ASP A 116 6.89 -2.99 -14.53
C ASP A 116 7.15 -3.76 -13.23
N ALA A 117 7.11 -3.09 -12.09
CA ALA A 117 7.30 -3.71 -10.78
C ALA A 117 6.22 -4.76 -10.47
N MET A 118 4.95 -4.47 -10.77
CA MET A 118 3.85 -5.42 -10.57
C MET A 118 3.90 -6.58 -11.55
N THR A 119 4.38 -6.35 -12.77
CA THR A 119 4.63 -7.43 -13.74
C THR A 119 5.74 -8.36 -13.25
N MET A 120 6.86 -7.80 -12.80
CA MET A 120 7.97 -8.56 -12.24
C MET A 120 7.53 -9.36 -11.00
N PHE A 121 6.80 -8.72 -10.09
CA PHE A 121 6.27 -9.36 -8.89
C PHE A 121 5.31 -10.49 -9.25
N HIS A 122 4.32 -10.25 -10.11
CA HIS A 122 3.35 -11.27 -10.54
C HIS A 122 4.05 -12.49 -11.15
N ASN A 123 5.00 -12.27 -12.07
CA ASN A 123 5.78 -13.36 -12.66
C ASN A 123 6.60 -14.15 -11.62
N HIS A 124 7.08 -13.49 -10.56
CA HIS A 124 7.82 -14.15 -9.48
C HIS A 124 6.93 -15.02 -8.59
N VAL A 125 5.71 -14.58 -8.29
CA VAL A 125 4.81 -15.27 -7.34
C VAL A 125 3.85 -16.24 -8.01
N SER A 126 3.74 -16.22 -9.34
CA SER A 126 2.88 -17.12 -10.13
C SER A 126 3.64 -18.22 -10.87
N GLY A 127 4.98 -18.24 -10.81
CA GLY A 127 5.84 -19.29 -11.39
C GLY A 127 6.26 -20.34 -10.39
#